data_AF-A0AA42HWS4-F1
#
_entry.id   AF-A0AA42HWS4-F1
#
_cell.length_a   1.000
_cell.length_b   1.000
_cell.length_c   1.000
_cell.angle_alpha   90.00
_cell.angle_beta   90.00
_cell.angle_gamma   90.00
#
_symmetry.space_group_name_H-M   'P 1'
#
loop_
_entity.id
_entity.type
_entity.pdbx_description
1 polymer ?
#
loop_
_entity_poly.entity_id
_entity_poly.type
_entity_poly.pdbx_seq_one_letter_code
_entity_poly.pdbx_strand_id
1 'polypeptide(L)'
;MSTKTLKILRTRSFHAQQGRCYYCSGPMWLCSPDELGLSRRSAAPFQCTAEHLLARQDGGKDVADNVVAACHLCNLRRHKRPAPAPSPDAYRVRVQQRMAKGTWHPGLAKVAARTGIHALS
;
A
#
# COMPACT_ATOMS: atom_id res chain seq x y z
N MET A 1 -11.33 21.07 1.04
CA MET A 1 -10.96 19.64 1.19
C MET A 1 -10.22 19.47 2.50
N SER A 2 -10.62 18.54 3.38
CA SER A 2 -9.98 18.38 4.69
C SER A 2 -9.02 17.19 4.68
N THR A 3 -7.74 17.45 4.99
CA THR A 3 -6.74 16.41 5.27
C THR A 3 -7.20 15.43 6.36
N LYS A 4 -8.16 15.84 7.21
CA LYS A 4 -8.82 15.00 8.21
C LYS A 4 -9.64 13.87 7.59
N THR A 5 -10.42 14.14 6.54
CA THR A 5 -11.24 13.12 5.86
C THR A 5 -10.35 12.03 5.27
N LEU A 6 -9.30 12.42 4.52
CA LEU A 6 -8.40 11.46 3.90
C LEU A 6 -7.63 10.61 4.94
N LYS A 7 -7.27 11.21 6.09
CA LYS A 7 -6.68 10.47 7.22
C LYS A 7 -7.66 9.43 7.78
N ILE A 8 -8.93 9.79 7.98
CA ILE A 8 -9.97 8.87 8.45
C ILE A 8 -10.16 7.72 7.47
N LEU A 9 -10.27 8.02 6.18
CA LEU A 9 -10.43 7.00 5.14
C LEU A 9 -9.22 6.06 5.08
N ARG A 10 -7.99 6.60 5.12
CA ARG A 10 -6.76 5.79 5.19
C ARG A 10 -6.80 4.80 6.37
N THR A 11 -7.14 5.28 7.57
CA THR A 11 -7.21 4.44 8.77
C THR A 11 -8.31 3.38 8.64
N ARG A 12 -9.49 3.75 8.14
CA ARG A 12 -10.59 2.79 7.89
C ARG A 12 -10.18 1.72 6.89
N SER A 13 -9.63 2.10 5.74
CA SER A 13 -9.18 1.16 4.72
C SER A 13 -8.02 0.28 5.21
N PHE A 14 -7.11 0.80 6.03
CA PHE A 14 -6.07 -0.01 6.68
C PHE A 14 -6.69 -1.13 7.51
N HIS A 15 -7.67 -0.83 8.38
CA HIS A 15 -8.32 -1.86 9.20
C HIS A 15 -9.17 -2.82 8.38
N ALA A 16 -9.96 -2.33 7.41
CA ALA A 16 -10.76 -3.17 6.52
C ALA A 16 -9.89 -4.14 5.69
N GLN A 17 -8.66 -3.73 5.36
CA GLN A 17 -7.68 -4.56 4.65
C GLN A 17 -6.76 -5.35 5.60
N GLN A 18 -7.06 -5.42 6.89
CA GLN A 18 -6.27 -6.17 7.88
C GLN A 18 -4.79 -5.73 7.90
N GLY A 19 -4.52 -4.44 7.72
CA GLY A 19 -3.18 -3.88 7.66
C GLY A 19 -2.38 -4.26 6.40
N ARG A 20 -3.02 -4.87 5.39
CA ARG A 20 -2.36 -5.30 4.14
C ARG A 20 -2.55 -4.29 3.03
N CYS A 21 -1.48 -4.07 2.26
CA CYS A 21 -1.50 -3.19 1.10
C CYS A 21 -2.46 -3.72 0.02
N TYR A 22 -3.29 -2.83 -0.53
CA TYR A 22 -4.25 -3.16 -1.59
C TYR A 22 -3.59 -3.84 -2.82
N TYR A 23 -2.38 -3.39 -3.20
CA TYR A 23 -1.71 -3.86 -4.40
C TYR A 23 -0.84 -5.10 -4.20
N CYS A 24 0.05 -5.10 -3.20
CA CYS A 24 1.02 -6.19 -2.98
C CYS A 24 0.61 -7.17 -1.89
N SER A 25 -0.50 -6.93 -1.18
CA SER A 25 -0.95 -7.70 -0.02
C SER A 25 0.05 -7.75 1.14
N GLY A 26 1.22 -7.10 1.05
CA GLY A 26 2.21 -7.06 2.13
C GLY A 26 1.74 -6.23 3.32
N PRO A 27 2.28 -6.50 4.52
CA PRO A 27 1.93 -5.75 5.73
C PRO A 27 2.35 -4.29 5.62
N MET A 28 1.62 -3.43 6.31
CA MET A 28 1.89 -2.00 6.41
C MET A 28 1.93 -1.58 7.88
N TRP A 29 2.59 -0.46 8.15
CA TRP A 29 2.47 0.23 9.44
C TRP A 29 1.66 1.52 9.29
N LEU A 30 0.87 1.86 10.31
CA LEU A 30 -0.04 3.00 10.27
C LEU A 30 0.54 4.24 10.99
N CYS A 31 1.15 4.02 12.16
CA CYS A 31 1.64 5.04 13.08
C CYS A 31 3.17 5.05 13.15
N SER A 32 3.82 3.90 13.33
CA SER A 32 5.28 3.81 13.42
C SER A 32 5.89 2.54 12.79
N PRO A 33 7.14 2.60 12.31
CA PRO A 33 7.92 1.43 11.87
C PRO A 33 8.00 0.26 12.85
N ASP A 34 7.87 0.53 14.15
CA ASP A 34 8.02 -0.46 15.21
C ASP A 34 6.90 -1.51 15.18
N GLU A 35 5.74 -1.16 14.60
CA GLU A 35 4.63 -2.10 14.31
C GLU A 35 5.08 -3.29 13.44
N LEU A 36 6.14 -3.13 12.65
CA LEU A 36 6.72 -4.22 11.83
C LEU A 36 8.03 -4.78 12.41
N GLY A 37 8.53 -4.25 13.54
CA GLY A 37 9.80 -4.64 14.13
C GLY A 37 11.02 -4.36 13.24
N LEU A 38 10.94 -3.34 12.37
CA LEU A 38 11.96 -2.97 11.40
C LEU A 38 12.57 -1.61 11.73
N SER A 39 13.82 -1.39 11.31
CA SER A 39 14.40 -0.05 11.33
C SER A 39 13.61 0.90 10.42
N ARG A 40 13.57 2.19 10.78
CA ARG A 40 12.88 3.24 9.99
C ARG A 40 13.17 3.16 8.50
N ARG A 41 14.44 2.97 8.11
CA ARG A 41 14.87 2.85 6.70
C ARG A 41 14.26 1.63 6.01
N SER A 42 14.24 0.48 6.68
CA SER A 42 13.71 -0.76 6.11
C SER A 42 12.18 -0.78 6.09
N ALA A 43 11.54 -0.10 7.04
CA ALA A 43 10.10 0.00 7.15
C ALA A 43 9.48 1.03 6.22
N ALA A 44 10.21 2.09 5.84
CA ALA A 44 9.67 3.20 5.04
C ALA A 44 8.84 2.77 3.80
N PRO A 45 9.24 1.75 3.00
CA PRO A 45 8.45 1.27 1.87
C PRO A 45 7.05 0.73 2.25
N PHE A 46 6.88 0.29 3.50
CA PHE A 46 5.68 -0.33 4.05
C PHE A 46 4.75 0.66 4.77
N GLN A 47 5.05 1.97 4.75
CA GLN A 47 4.16 2.97 5.34
C GLN A 47 2.78 2.92 4.71
N CYS A 48 1.73 2.89 5.53
CA CYS A 48 0.36 3.01 5.06
C CYS A 48 0.09 4.43 4.52
N THR A 49 -0.32 4.50 3.26
CA THR A 49 -0.75 5.72 2.57
C THR A 49 -2.20 5.58 2.09
N ALA A 50 -2.88 6.71 1.87
CA ALA A 50 -4.16 6.73 1.18
C ALA A 50 -3.90 6.67 -0.32
N GLU A 51 -4.54 5.74 -1.02
CA GLU A 51 -4.47 5.60 -2.47
C GLU A 51 -5.86 5.82 -3.06
N HIS A 52 -5.93 6.68 -4.08
CA HIS A 52 -7.14 6.91 -4.85
C HIS A 52 -7.21 5.93 -6.03
N LEU A 53 -8.29 5.17 -6.13
CA LEU A 53 -8.51 4.23 -7.24
C LEU A 53 -8.73 4.98 -8.56
N LEU A 54 -9.67 5.94 -8.56
CA LEU A 54 -9.75 7.01 -9.54
C LEU A 54 -8.91 8.18 -9.06
N ALA A 55 -7.89 8.56 -9.81
CA ALA A 55 -6.99 9.64 -9.41
C ALA A 55 -7.74 10.97 -9.28
N ARG A 56 -7.29 11.81 -8.35
CA ARG A 56 -7.92 13.12 -8.09
C ARG A 56 -7.94 14.01 -9.33
N GLN A 57 -6.89 13.98 -10.16
CA GLN A 57 -6.82 14.73 -11.41
C GLN A 57 -7.88 14.30 -12.43
N ASP A 58 -8.35 13.05 -12.33
CA ASP A 58 -9.38 12.45 -13.19
C ASP A 58 -10.78 12.51 -12.52
N GLY A 59 -10.96 13.35 -11.49
CA GLY A 59 -12.23 13.55 -10.79
C GLY A 59 -12.46 12.67 -9.57
N GLY A 60 -11.45 11.92 -9.11
CA GLY A 60 -11.54 11.08 -7.92
C GLY A 60 -11.87 11.85 -6.63
N LYS A 61 -12.87 11.35 -5.88
CA LYS A 61 -13.34 11.95 -4.62
C LYS A 61 -12.75 11.25 -3.39
N ASP A 62 -12.71 11.96 -2.26
CA ASP A 62 -12.35 11.41 -0.94
C ASP A 62 -13.56 10.68 -0.33
N VAL A 63 -13.91 9.52 -0.91
CA VAL A 63 -15.00 8.65 -0.43
C VAL A 63 -14.47 7.25 -0.14
N ALA A 64 -15.18 6.50 0.72
CA ALA A 64 -14.75 5.16 1.15
C ALA A 64 -14.47 4.22 -0.03
N ASP A 65 -15.34 4.24 -1.05
CA ASP A 65 -15.22 3.34 -2.20
C ASP A 65 -14.07 3.71 -3.16
N ASN A 66 -13.54 4.93 -3.06
CA ASN A 66 -12.45 5.41 -3.91
C ASN A 66 -11.09 5.45 -3.20
N VAL A 67 -11.05 5.25 -1.89
CA VAL A 67 -9.81 5.33 -1.10
C VAL A 67 -9.48 3.99 -0.48
N VAL A 68 -8.34 3.43 -0.89
CA VAL A 68 -7.78 2.20 -0.32
C VAL A 68 -6.49 2.50 0.45
N ALA A 69 -6.07 1.58 1.31
CA ALA A 69 -4.77 1.66 1.95
C ALA A 69 -3.70 0.98 1.07
N ALA A 70 -2.65 1.70 0.70
CA ALA A 70 -1.54 1.15 -0.06
C ALA A 70 -0.20 1.47 0.61
N CYS A 71 0.77 0.56 0.51
CA CYS A 71 2.10 0.84 1.00
C CYS A 71 2.75 1.94 0.16
N HIS A 72 3.60 2.75 0.78
CA HIS A 72 4.26 3.88 0.13
C HIS A 72 4.95 3.47 -1.18
N LEU A 73 5.63 2.31 -1.22
CA LEU A 73 6.29 1.84 -2.44
C LEU A 73 5.31 1.60 -3.60
N CYS A 74 4.19 0.93 -3.33
CA CYS A 74 3.21 0.62 -4.37
C CYS A 74 2.52 1.88 -4.87
N ASN A 75 2.10 2.75 -3.95
CA ASN A 75 1.45 4.02 -4.28
C ASN A 75 2.39 4.89 -5.13
N LEU A 76 3.62 5.13 -4.65
CA LEU A 76 4.61 5.93 -5.36
C LEU A 76 4.91 5.38 -6.77
N ARG A 77 5.12 4.06 -6.90
CA ARG A 77 5.44 3.44 -8.19
C ARG A 77 4.28 3.45 -9.19
N ARG A 78 3.04 3.56 -8.73
CA ARG A 78 1.87 3.67 -9.62
C ARG A 78 1.86 5.04 -10.29
N HIS A 79 2.04 6.10 -9.48
CA HIS A 79 1.96 7.50 -9.94
C HIS A 79 3.28 8.06 -10.49
N LYS A 80 4.41 7.38 -10.29
CA LYS A 80 5.68 7.72 -10.97
C LYS A 80 5.70 7.35 -12.47
N ARG A 81 4.71 6.60 -12.96
CA ARG A 81 4.65 6.23 -14.38
C ARG A 81 4.11 7.40 -15.21
N PRO A 82 4.54 7.53 -16.48
CA PRO A 82 3.96 8.52 -17.38
C PRO A 82 2.43 8.40 -17.44
N ALA A 83 1.76 9.54 -17.51
CA ALA A 83 0.31 9.60 -17.50
C ALA A 83 -0.33 8.93 -18.75
N PRO A 84 -1.51 8.32 -18.61
CA PRO A 84 -2.26 8.12 -17.36
C PRO A 84 -1.65 7.00 -16.50
N ALA A 85 -1.81 7.11 -15.18
CA ALA A 85 -1.46 6.02 -14.28
C ALA A 85 -2.25 4.76 -14.67
N PRO A 86 -1.65 3.54 -14.58
CA PRO A 86 -2.37 2.32 -14.91
C PRO A 86 -3.61 2.16 -14.03
N SER A 87 -4.66 1.52 -14.57
CA SER A 87 -5.84 1.20 -13.77
C SER A 87 -5.44 0.41 -12.50
N PRO A 88 -6.15 0.59 -11.38
CA PRO A 88 -5.82 -0.10 -10.14
C PRO A 88 -5.71 -1.62 -10.32
N ASP A 89 -6.61 -2.23 -11.09
CA ASP A 89 -6.63 -3.68 -11.33
C ASP A 89 -5.44 -4.15 -12.16
N ALA A 90 -5.14 -3.48 -13.28
CA ALA A 90 -3.99 -3.84 -14.11
C ALA A 90 -2.67 -3.67 -13.33
N TYR A 91 -2.59 -2.63 -12.49
CA TYR A 91 -1.46 -2.44 -11.61
C TYR A 91 -1.36 -3.53 -10.55
N ARG A 92 -2.47 -3.90 -9.91
CA ARG A 92 -2.55 -4.97 -8.91
C ARG A 92 -2.07 -6.30 -9.48
N VAL A 93 -2.57 -6.70 -10.65
CA VAL A 93 -2.14 -7.94 -11.34
C VAL A 93 -0.62 -7.94 -11.55
N ARG A 94 -0.07 -6.85 -12.09
CA ARG A 94 1.38 -6.73 -12.33
C ARG A 94 2.19 -6.78 -11.02
N VAL A 95 1.71 -6.15 -9.95
CA VAL A 95 2.36 -6.17 -8.65
C VAL A 95 2.36 -7.59 -8.09
N GLN A 96 1.22 -8.28 -8.10
CA GLN A 96 1.10 -9.66 -7.59
C GLN A 96 1.99 -10.64 -8.36
N GLN A 97 2.07 -10.53 -9.69
CA GLN A 97 3.00 -11.33 -10.51
C GLN A 97 4.46 -11.13 -10.09
N ARG A 98 4.86 -9.92 -9.71
CA ARG A 98 6.23 -9.64 -9.24
C ARG A 98 6.46 -10.05 -7.79
N MET A 99 5.42 -10.01 -6.97
CA MET A 99 5.45 -10.54 -5.61
C MET A 99 5.70 -12.05 -5.63
N ALA A 100 4.98 -12.80 -6.48
CA ALA A 100 5.18 -14.24 -6.67
C ALA A 100 6.61 -14.58 -7.11
N LYS A 101 7.25 -13.70 -7.88
CA LYS A 101 8.65 -13.84 -8.31
C LYS A 101 9.67 -13.31 -7.29
N GLY A 102 9.23 -12.74 -6.16
CA GLY A 102 10.11 -12.13 -5.15
C GLY A 102 10.81 -10.82 -5.60
N THR A 103 10.37 -10.20 -6.69
CA THR A 103 11.08 -9.05 -7.33
C THR A 103 10.46 -7.68 -7.06
N TRP A 104 9.40 -7.60 -6.24
CA TRP A 104 8.69 -6.34 -6.03
C TRP A 104 9.18 -5.54 -4.81
N HIS A 105 9.33 -6.18 -3.65
CA HIS A 105 9.70 -5.56 -2.38
C HIS A 105 11.08 -6.02 -1.91
N PRO A 106 12.12 -5.16 -1.98
CA PRO A 106 13.37 -5.45 -1.28
C PRO A 106 13.10 -5.41 0.22
N GLY A 107 13.14 -6.57 0.89
CA GLY A 107 12.97 -6.69 2.34
C GLY A 107 11.66 -7.30 2.83
N LEU A 108 10.73 -7.72 1.96
CA LEU A 108 9.49 -8.37 2.39
C LEU A 108 9.74 -9.62 3.24
N ALA A 109 10.73 -10.44 2.86
CA ALA A 109 11.12 -11.63 3.62
C ALA A 109 11.52 -11.29 5.07
N LYS A 110 12.18 -10.15 5.28
CA LYS A 110 12.54 -9.67 6.64
C LYS A 110 11.31 -9.28 7.45
N VAL A 111 10.26 -8.80 6.79
CA VAL A 111 8.99 -8.46 7.45
C VAL A 111 8.22 -9.72 7.81
N ALA A 112 8.11 -10.67 6.87
CA ALA A 112 7.44 -11.95 7.09
C ALA A 112 8.07 -12.73 8.25
N ALA A 113 9.40 -12.79 8.32
CA ALA A 113 10.13 -13.48 9.38
C ALA A 113 9.91 -12.91 10.79
N ARG A 114 9.51 -11.63 10.91
CA ARG A 114 9.39 -10.93 12.21
C ARG A 114 7.95 -10.73 12.68
N THR A 115 7.00 -10.73 11.75
CA THR A 115 5.58 -10.51 12.04
C THR A 115 4.80 -11.80 12.29
N GLY A 116 5.44 -12.98 12.17
CA GLY A 116 4.75 -14.28 12.25
C GLY A 116 3.75 -14.52 11.10
N ILE A 117 3.65 -13.58 10.16
CA ILE A 117 2.88 -13.71 8.94
C ILE A 117 3.73 -14.56 8.00
N HIS A 118 3.55 -15.87 8.05
CA HIS A 118 4.07 -16.77 7.02
C HIS A 118 3.66 -16.19 5.66
N ALA A 119 4.66 -15.81 4.86
CA ALA A 119 4.44 -15.50 3.46
C ALA A 119 3.79 -16.76 2.86
N LEU A 120 2.52 -16.64 2.47
CA LEU A 120 1.78 -17.73 1.84
C LEU A 120 2.64 -18.27 0.71
N SER A 121 3.07 -19.52 0.89
CA SER A 121 3.74 -20.35 -0.11
C SER A 121 2.76 -20.68 -1.22
#